data_AF-A0A2T0R494-F1
#
_entry.id   AF-A0A2T0R494-F1
#
_cell.length_a   1.000
_cell.length_b   1.000
_cell.length_c   1.000
_cell.angle_alpha   90.00
_cell.angle_beta   90.00
_cell.angle_gamma   90.00
#
_symmetry.space_group_name_H-M   'P 1'
#
loop_
_entity.id
_entity.type
_entity.pdbx_description
1 polymer ?
#
loop_
_entity_poly.entity_id
_entity_poly.type
_entity_poly.pdbx_seq_one_letter_code
_entity_poly.pdbx_strand_id
1 'polypeptide(L)'
;MFGINGGEFLVLLVVALVVLGPERLPHYAEQLASLVKSARRFAKGAQAQMREELGPEFDDIDWQKLDPRQYDPRRIVREALTEAWNDDDDEPAPKKVTANGSAGAVDLGKKPSEAKPSPVPYDEDAT
;
A
#
# COMPACT_ATOMS: atom_id res chain seq x y z
N MET A 1 -8.15 -8.02 -12.11
CA MET A 1 -7.03 -8.82 -12.66
C MET A 1 -6.88 -8.45 -14.14
N PHE A 2 -5.93 -7.59 -14.50
CA PHE A 2 -5.65 -7.29 -15.91
C PHE A 2 -4.68 -8.35 -16.44
N GLY A 3 -5.20 -9.34 -17.14
CA GLY A 3 -4.41 -10.40 -17.80
C GLY A 3 -3.82 -9.92 -19.11
N ILE A 4 -3.01 -8.85 -19.09
CA ILE A 4 -2.36 -8.32 -20.28
C ILE A 4 -1.10 -9.15 -20.53
N ASN A 5 -1.10 -9.93 -21.59
CA ASN A 5 0.10 -10.61 -22.08
C ASN A 5 0.96 -9.66 -22.94
N GLY A 6 2.21 -10.03 -23.20
CA GLY A 6 3.14 -9.20 -23.98
C GLY A 6 2.61 -8.80 -25.36
N GLY A 7 1.84 -9.67 -26.01
CA GLY A 7 1.17 -9.37 -27.28
C GLY A 7 0.06 -8.33 -27.16
N GLU A 8 -0.79 -8.43 -26.14
CA GLU A 8 -1.88 -7.48 -25.88
C GLU A 8 -1.33 -6.09 -25.51
N PHE A 9 -0.22 -6.03 -24.76
CA PHE A 9 0.48 -4.78 -24.50
C PHE A 9 0.98 -4.11 -25.78
N LEU A 10 1.54 -4.88 -26.72
CA LEU A 10 1.99 -4.35 -28.01
C LEU A 10 0.82 -3.77 -28.81
N VAL A 11 -0.32 -4.45 -28.85
CA VAL A 11 -1.53 -3.95 -29.52
C VAL A 11 -2.01 -2.64 -28.90
N LEU A 12 -2.05 -2.56 -27.57
CA LEU A 12 -2.41 -1.31 -26.87
C LEU A 12 -1.44 -0.17 -27.19
N LEU A 13 -0.15 -0.46 -27.30
CA LEU A 13 0.86 0.53 -27.65
C LEU A 13 0.67 1.05 -29.08
N VAL A 14 0.35 0.17 -30.04
CA VAL A 14 0.01 0.57 -31.42
C VAL A 14 -1.25 1.43 -31.43
N VAL A 15 -2.30 1.02 -30.71
CA VAL A 15 -3.55 1.82 -30.61
C VAL A 15 -3.28 3.20 -30.02
N ALA A 16 -2.49 3.28 -28.94
CA ALA A 16 -2.10 4.54 -28.32
C ALA A 16 -1.31 5.44 -29.29
N LEU A 17 -0.38 4.87 -30.06
CA LEU A 17 0.37 5.59 -31.09
C LEU A 17 -0.54 6.13 -32.20
N VAL A 18 -1.55 5.37 -32.62
CA VAL A 18 -2.49 5.81 -33.67
C VAL A 18 -3.41 6.91 -33.16
N VAL A 19 -3.98 6.76 -31.96
CA VAL A 19 -4.92 7.73 -31.37
C VAL A 19 -4.24 9.04 -31.02
N LEU A 20 -3.05 8.97 -30.39
CA LEU A 20 -2.33 10.15 -29.91
C LEU A 20 -1.41 10.74 -30.99
N GLY A 21 -0.98 9.91 -31.95
CA GLY A 21 0.01 10.23 -32.97
C GLY A 21 1.44 9.93 -32.51
N PRO A 22 2.26 9.20 -33.31
CA PRO A 22 3.63 8.84 -32.93
C PRO A 22 4.54 10.07 -32.78
N GLU A 23 4.26 11.15 -33.51
CA GLU A 23 5.02 12.40 -33.42
C GLU A 23 4.75 13.18 -32.13
N ARG A 24 3.56 13.04 -31.54
CA ARG A 24 3.16 13.81 -30.34
C ARG A 24 3.52 13.10 -29.04
N LEU A 25 3.60 11.78 -29.05
CA LEU A 25 4.00 10.97 -27.90
C LEU A 25 5.32 11.39 -27.24
N PRO A 26 6.44 11.59 -27.96
CA PRO A 26 7.70 12.03 -27.35
C PRO A 26 7.56 13.39 -26.67
N HIS A 27 6.81 14.31 -27.29
CA HIS A 27 6.56 15.64 -26.71
C HIS A 27 5.82 15.55 -25.37
N TYR A 28 4.77 14.73 -25.27
CA TYR A 28 4.07 14.52 -23.99
C TYR A 28 4.92 13.75 -22.97
N ALA A 29 5.72 12.78 -23.42
CA ALA A 29 6.64 12.06 -22.54
C ALA A 29 7.70 12.98 -21.93
N GLU A 30 8.21 13.94 -22.70
CA GLU A 30 9.13 14.98 -22.22
C GLU A 30 8.46 15.88 -21.18
N GLN A 31 7.22 16.31 -21.41
CA GLN A 31 6.45 17.10 -20.43
C GLN A 31 6.28 16.33 -19.13
N LEU A 32 5.85 15.07 -19.19
CA LEU A 32 5.70 14.22 -18.02
C LEU A 32 7.04 14.01 -17.31
N ALA A 33 8.12 13.75 -18.06
CA ALA A 33 9.46 13.58 -17.50
C ALA A 33 9.93 14.86 -16.79
N SER A 34 9.65 16.03 -17.34
CA SER A 34 9.98 17.32 -16.73
C SER A 34 9.20 17.54 -15.43
N LEU A 35 7.92 17.15 -15.40
CA LEU A 35 7.07 17.22 -14.22
C LEU A 35 7.58 16.28 -13.13
N VAL A 36 7.90 15.03 -13.48
CA VAL A 36 8.44 14.04 -12.55
C VAL A 36 9.80 14.50 -11.99
N LYS A 37 10.68 15.05 -12.83
CA LYS A 37 11.96 15.63 -12.39
C LYS A 37 11.75 16.77 -11.40
N SER A 38 10.81 17.67 -11.70
CA SER A 38 10.48 18.82 -10.85
C SER A 38 9.87 18.37 -9.52
N ALA A 39 8.92 17.43 -9.55
CA ALA A 39 8.33 16.82 -8.36
C ALA A 39 9.39 16.12 -7.49
N ARG A 40 10.31 15.36 -8.12
CA ARG A 40 11.44 14.74 -7.41
C ARG A 40 12.36 15.78 -6.77
N ARG A 41 12.68 16.87 -7.48
CA ARG A 41 13.51 17.96 -6.93
C ARG A 41 12.82 18.64 -5.75
N PHE A 42 11.52 18.91 -5.87
CA PHE A 42 10.72 19.49 -4.80
C PHE A 42 10.67 18.58 -3.58
N ALA A 43 10.39 17.28 -3.77
CA ALA A 43 10.37 16.29 -2.69
C ALA A 43 11.71 16.21 -1.97
N LYS A 44 12.83 16.20 -2.70
CA LYS A 44 14.18 16.20 -2.11
C LYS A 44 14.49 17.48 -1.34
N GLY A 45 14.06 18.64 -1.84
CA GLY A 45 14.22 19.92 -1.15
C GLY A 45 13.41 19.99 0.15
N ALA A 46 12.14 19.56 0.10
CA ALA A 46 11.28 19.46 1.28
C ALA A 46 11.84 18.47 2.31
N GLN A 47 12.36 17.33 1.86
CA GLN A 47 13.03 16.35 2.74
C GLN A 47 14.28 16.93 3.40
N ALA A 48 15.07 17.72 2.66
CA ALA A 48 16.26 18.39 3.20
C ALA A 48 15.88 19.42 4.28
N GLN A 49 14.87 20.25 4.01
CA GLN A 49 14.36 21.23 4.98
C GLN A 49 13.81 20.57 6.24
N MET A 50 13.01 19.51 6.08
CA MET A 50 12.44 18.76 7.21
C MET A 50 13.54 18.08 8.04
N ARG A 51 14.59 17.54 7.41
CA ARG A 51 15.76 16.98 8.11
C ARG A 51 16.54 18.04 8.89
N GLU A 52 16.60 19.27 8.38
CA GLU A 52 17.33 20.38 9.01
C GLU A 52 16.56 20.98 10.21
N GLU A 53 15.23 21.04 10.13
CA GLU A 53 14.37 21.57 11.20
C GLU A 53 14.00 20.56 12.29
N LEU A 54 13.83 19.27 11.95
CA LEU A 54 13.43 18.22 12.89
C LEU A 54 14.63 17.43 13.44
N GLY A 55 15.84 17.75 12.97
CA GLY A 55 17.06 17.05 13.40
C GLY A 55 17.04 15.56 13.05
N PRO A 56 18.00 14.77 13.58
CA PRO A 56 18.13 13.33 13.30
C PRO A 56 16.90 12.48 13.69
N GLU A 57 15.86 13.03 14.33
CA GLU A 57 14.60 12.33 14.59
C GLU A 57 13.77 12.07 13.32
N PHE A 58 14.11 12.69 12.18
CA PHE A 58 13.49 12.41 10.87
C PHE A 58 14.06 11.16 10.17
N ASP A 59 15.19 10.60 10.66
CA ASP A 59 15.77 9.35 10.14
C ASP A 59 14.98 8.10 10.57
N ASP A 60 14.19 8.19 11.65
CA ASP A 60 13.38 7.08 12.16
C ASP A 60 12.01 6.95 11.46
N ILE A 61 11.65 7.89 10.58
CA ILE A 61 10.51 7.70 9.69
C ILE A 61 10.95 6.76 8.57
N ASP A 62 10.55 5.51 8.75
CA ASP A 62 10.87 4.32 7.99
C ASP A 62 10.35 4.37 6.53
N TRP A 63 10.83 5.31 5.72
CA TRP A 63 10.44 5.48 4.31
C TRP A 63 10.84 4.27 3.44
N GLN A 64 11.74 3.40 3.92
CA GLN A 64 12.06 2.11 3.30
C GLN A 64 10.88 1.12 3.35
N LYS A 65 9.97 1.25 4.32
CA LYS A 65 8.71 0.48 4.35
C LYS A 65 7.68 0.96 3.33
N LEU A 66 7.88 2.14 2.73
CA LEU A 66 7.02 2.72 1.71
C LEU A 66 7.59 2.60 0.29
N ASP A 67 8.78 2.00 0.10
CA ASP A 67 9.34 1.69 -1.22
C ASP A 67 8.73 0.37 -1.75
N PRO A 68 7.81 0.40 -2.74
CA PRO A 68 7.11 -0.79 -3.23
C PRO A 68 8.04 -1.81 -3.89
N ARG A 69 9.30 -1.46 -4.14
CA ARG A 69 10.30 -2.34 -4.78
C ARG A 69 11.24 -3.01 -3.77
N GLN A 70 11.21 -2.59 -2.51
CA GLN A 70 12.02 -3.16 -1.42
C GLN A 70 11.28 -4.29 -0.69
N TYR A 71 9.98 -4.48 -0.94
CA TYR A 71 9.28 -5.74 -0.64
C TYR A 71 9.67 -6.78 -1.70
N ASP A 72 10.93 -7.23 -1.68
CA ASP A 72 11.44 -8.21 -2.63
C ASP A 72 10.98 -9.62 -2.19
N PRO A 73 9.91 -10.18 -2.81
CA PRO A 73 9.28 -11.42 -2.36
C PRO A 73 10.26 -12.61 -2.40
N ARG A 74 11.35 -12.48 -3.17
CA ARG A 74 12.41 -13.47 -3.24
C ARG A 74 13.16 -13.63 -1.93
N ARG A 75 13.29 -12.60 -1.09
CA ARG A 75 13.93 -12.76 0.23
C ARG A 75 13.04 -13.57 1.16
N ILE A 76 11.75 -13.23 1.24
CA ILE A 76 10.76 -13.93 2.07
C ILE A 76 10.64 -15.42 1.64
N VAL A 77 10.61 -15.70 0.33
CA VAL A 77 10.54 -17.06 -0.18
C VAL A 77 11.84 -17.84 0.04
N ARG A 78 13.00 -17.21 -0.09
CA ARG A 78 14.30 -17.86 0.19
C ARG A 78 14.47 -18.14 1.67
N GLU A 79 14.02 -17.25 2.53
CA GLU A 79 14.04 -17.41 3.98
C GLU A 79 13.09 -18.55 4.37
N ALA A 80 11.87 -18.59 3.85
CA ALA A 80 10.94 -19.71 4.07
C ALA A 80 11.44 -21.06 3.49
N LEU A 81 12.10 -21.05 2.33
CA LEU A 81 12.68 -22.26 1.74
C LEU A 81 13.92 -22.72 2.50
N THR A 82 14.74 -21.81 3.02
CA THR A 82 15.95 -22.13 3.78
C THR A 82 15.59 -22.60 5.19
N GLU A 83 14.57 -21.99 5.81
CA GLU A 83 13.96 -22.47 7.06
C GLU A 83 13.39 -23.87 6.86
N ALA A 84 12.57 -24.08 5.80
CA ALA A 84 12.00 -25.39 5.50
C ALA A 84 13.08 -26.45 5.20
N TRP A 85 14.14 -26.09 4.48
CA TRP A 85 15.23 -27.03 4.14
C TRP A 85 16.14 -27.36 5.33
N ASN A 86 16.23 -26.48 6.34
CA ASN A 86 17.01 -26.72 7.56
C ASN A 86 16.19 -27.46 8.64
N ASP A 87 14.86 -27.52 8.51
CA ASP A 87 13.95 -28.21 9.46
C ASP A 87 13.68 -29.68 9.06
N ASP A 88 14.15 -30.12 7.88
CA ASP A 88 13.92 -31.47 7.32
C ASP A 88 14.83 -32.59 7.89
N ASP A 89 15.74 -32.31 8.85
CA ASP A 89 16.57 -33.34 9.50
C ASP A 89 16.01 -33.85 10.85
N ASP A 90 14.86 -33.35 11.34
CA ASP A 90 14.23 -33.86 12.58
C ASP A 90 12.67 -33.78 12.52
N GLU A 91 12.02 -34.77 11.89
CA GLU A 91 10.61 -35.12 12.19
C GLU A 91 10.57 -36.30 13.19
N PRO A 92 9.66 -36.34 14.19
CA PRO A 92 8.23 -36.02 14.03
C PRO A 92 7.53 -35.28 15.19
N ALA A 93 6.50 -34.51 14.84
CA ALA A 93 5.16 -34.46 15.48
C ALA A 93 4.57 -33.04 15.64
N PRO A 94 3.26 -32.86 15.34
CA PRO A 94 2.60 -31.57 15.37
C PRO A 94 2.33 -31.13 16.82
N LYS A 95 3.11 -30.16 17.32
CA LYS A 95 2.82 -29.49 18.60
C LYS A 95 2.11 -28.16 18.34
N LYS A 96 0.83 -28.15 18.69
CA LYS A 96 0.01 -26.94 18.85
C LYS A 96 0.74 -25.95 19.76
N VAL A 97 0.94 -24.71 19.31
CA VAL A 97 1.23 -23.58 20.21
C VAL A 97 0.01 -22.67 20.27
N THR A 98 -0.60 -22.72 21.46
CA THR A 98 -1.60 -21.81 21.98
C THR A 98 -1.00 -20.43 22.18
N ALA A 99 -1.75 -19.37 21.86
CA ALA A 99 -1.53 -18.05 22.42
C ALA A 99 -2.89 -17.46 22.82
N ASN A 100 -3.11 -17.49 24.13
CA ASN A 100 -4.26 -17.02 24.86
C ASN A 100 -4.18 -15.48 25.03
N GLY A 101 -5.31 -14.78 24.89
CA GLY A 101 -5.40 -13.32 25.05
C GLY A 101 -6.84 -12.80 25.07
N SER A 102 -7.60 -13.22 26.10
CA SER A 102 -8.78 -12.60 26.74
C SER A 102 -9.76 -11.76 25.89
N ALA A 103 -10.97 -12.26 25.65
CA ALA A 103 -12.19 -12.07 26.47
C ALA A 103 -12.87 -10.69 26.27
N GLY A 104 -14.15 -10.56 25.94
CA GLY A 104 -15.24 -11.53 26.06
C GLY A 104 -16.33 -11.34 25.01
N ALA A 105 -17.02 -12.46 24.79
CA ALA A 105 -18.24 -12.55 24.01
C ALA A 105 -19.37 -11.78 24.72
N VAL A 106 -20.00 -10.85 24.02
CA VAL A 106 -21.32 -10.34 24.39
C VAL A 106 -22.38 -11.23 23.75
N ASP A 107 -23.20 -11.78 24.64
CA ASP A 107 -24.39 -12.61 24.44
C ASP A 107 -25.39 -11.99 23.44
N LEU A 108 -25.71 -12.72 22.36
CA LEU A 108 -26.71 -12.34 21.35
C LEU A 108 -28.13 -12.82 21.73
N GLY A 109 -28.46 -12.77 23.02
CA GLY A 109 -29.65 -13.39 23.60
C GLY A 109 -30.73 -12.42 24.10
N LYS A 110 -31.06 -11.32 23.41
CA LYS A 110 -32.29 -10.55 23.73
C LYS A 110 -32.77 -9.63 22.60
N LYS A 111 -33.89 -9.97 21.95
CA LYS A 111 -34.82 -8.95 21.43
C LYS A 111 -35.73 -8.53 22.57
N PRO A 112 -35.94 -7.21 22.81
CA PRO A 112 -37.27 -6.68 22.50
C PRO A 112 -37.33 -5.20 22.09
N SER A 113 -38.41 -4.92 21.34
CA SER A 113 -39.20 -3.69 21.31
C SER A 113 -38.69 -2.46 20.55
N GLU A 114 -39.32 -2.30 19.39
CA GLU A 114 -39.73 -1.07 18.72
C GLU A 114 -39.86 0.18 19.63
N ALA A 115 -39.15 1.25 19.28
CA ALA A 115 -39.33 2.59 19.85
C ALA A 115 -39.29 3.65 18.74
N LYS A 116 -40.35 4.46 18.67
CA LYS A 116 -40.62 5.49 17.66
C LYS A 116 -39.58 6.62 17.68
N PRO A 117 -39.29 7.30 16.55
CA PRO A 117 -38.35 8.41 16.53
C PRO A 117 -38.95 9.65 17.20
N SER A 118 -38.30 10.15 18.25
CA SER A 118 -38.52 11.48 18.80
C SER A 118 -37.83 12.53 17.91
N PRO A 119 -38.41 13.73 17.72
CA PRO A 119 -37.83 14.76 16.86
C PRO A 119 -36.54 15.30 17.49
N VAL A 120 -35.47 15.35 16.68
CA VAL A 120 -34.19 15.94 17.06
C VAL A 120 -34.33 17.46 17.23
N PRO A 121 -33.76 18.07 18.29
CA PRO A 121 -33.78 19.53 18.46
C PRO A 121 -32.92 20.20 17.38
N TYR A 122 -33.40 21.32 16.84
CA TYR A 122 -32.63 22.16 15.93
C TYR A 122 -31.52 22.91 16.68
N ASP A 123 -30.32 22.95 16.10
CA ASP A 123 -29.16 23.69 16.60
C ASP A 123 -29.18 25.12 16.03
N GLU A 124 -29.28 26.12 16.91
CA GLU A 124 -29.42 27.53 16.55
C GLU A 124 -28.08 28.29 16.44
N ASP A 125 -26.94 27.63 16.70
CA ASP A 125 -25.61 28.28 16.71
C ASP A 125 -24.89 28.25 15.34
N ALA A 126 -25.57 27.85 14.27
CA ALA A 126 -25.05 27.94 12.90
C ALA A 126 -25.43 29.29 12.26
N THR A 127 -24.70 30.36 12.57
CA THR A 127 -24.67 31.60 11.77
C THR A 127 -23.25 32.08 11.55
#